data_AF-A0A398D0R5-F1
#
_entry.id   AF-A0A398D0R5-F1
#
_cell.length_a   1.000
_cell.length_b   1.000
_cell.length_c   1.000
_cell.angle_alpha   90.00
_cell.angle_beta   90.00
_cell.angle_gamma   90.00
#
_symmetry.space_group_name_H-M   'P 1'
#
loop_
_entity.id
_entity.type
_entity.pdbx_description
1 polymer ?
#
loop_
_entity_poly.entity_id
_entity_poly.type
_entity_poly.pdbx_seq_one_letter_code
_entity_poly.pdbx_strand_id
1 'polypeptide(L)'
;MFTSDGEDSPIGTGRGFVIGHPAITVAWFNEEHGVLHLPPEERGLKVGDKLEIVPVHCCAVVNMLDVINLIDGDQVKDVLPIAGRGRVR
;
A
#
# COMPACT_ATOMS: atom_id res chain seq x y z
N MET A 1 -3.27 6.79 -0.04
CA MET A 1 -2.02 7.58 -0.02
C MET A 1 -0.82 6.65 0.06
N PHE A 2 -0.08 6.54 -1.03
CA PHE A 2 1.10 5.71 -1.18
C PHE A 2 2.18 6.54 -1.86
N THR A 3 3.45 6.24 -1.60
CA THR A 3 4.57 6.89 -2.30
C THR A 3 5.24 5.89 -3.26
N SER A 4 5.83 6.40 -4.33
CA SER A 4 6.58 5.64 -5.34
C SER A 4 8.03 6.10 -5.43
N ASP A 5 8.56 6.60 -4.31
CA ASP A 5 9.87 7.23 -4.16
C ASP A 5 10.99 6.26 -3.75
N GLY A 6 10.72 4.96 -3.70
CA GLY A 6 11.73 3.95 -3.42
C GLY A 6 12.57 3.57 -4.64
N GLU A 7 13.77 3.06 -4.38
CA GLU A 7 14.66 2.47 -5.39
C GLU A 7 14.36 0.99 -5.59
N ASP A 8 14.76 0.45 -6.76
CA ASP A 8 14.73 -0.99 -6.99
C ASP A 8 15.55 -1.71 -5.91
N SER A 9 14.99 -2.78 -5.37
CA SER A 9 15.58 -3.56 -4.28
C SER A 9 15.43 -5.06 -4.53
N PRO A 10 16.16 -5.92 -3.80
CA PRO A 10 16.02 -7.37 -3.95
C PRO A 10 14.61 -7.92 -3.69
N ILE A 11 13.72 -7.13 -3.08
CA ILE A 11 12.33 -7.50 -2.78
C ILE A 11 11.30 -6.82 -3.70
N GLY A 12 11.72 -6.04 -4.72
CA GLY A 12 10.80 -5.45 -5.70
C GLY A 12 11.23 -4.10 -6.27
N THR A 13 10.30 -3.46 -6.99
CA THR A 13 10.55 -2.26 -7.83
C THR A 13 10.66 -0.93 -7.06
N GLY A 14 10.79 -0.96 -5.73
CA GLY A 14 10.79 0.26 -4.92
C GLY A 14 9.45 1.00 -4.85
N ARG A 15 8.36 0.43 -5.41
CA ARG A 15 7.05 1.10 -5.52
C ARG A 15 5.92 0.41 -4.74
N GLY A 16 6.19 -0.73 -4.13
CA GLY A 16 5.26 -1.52 -3.32
C GLY A 16 4.97 -2.87 -3.96
N PHE A 17 4.25 -3.74 -3.25
CA PHE A 17 3.84 -5.04 -3.76
C PHE A 17 2.44 -5.42 -3.30
N VAL A 18 1.79 -6.28 -4.08
CA VAL A 18 0.41 -6.72 -3.83
C VAL A 18 0.43 -8.10 -3.19
N ILE A 19 -0.18 -8.23 -2.00
CA ILE A 19 -0.26 -9.50 -1.28
C ILE A 19 -1.10 -10.50 -2.08
N GLY A 20 -0.62 -11.74 -2.18
CA GLY A 20 -1.29 -12.80 -2.93
C GLY A 20 -1.10 -12.73 -4.46
N HIS A 21 -0.53 -11.65 -4.98
CA HIS A 21 -0.37 -11.41 -6.43
C HIS A 21 1.08 -11.03 -6.78
N PRO A 22 2.05 -11.96 -6.65
CA PRO A 22 3.47 -11.65 -6.82
C PRO A 22 3.86 -11.25 -8.25
N ALA A 23 3.01 -11.55 -9.24
CA ALA A 23 3.24 -11.20 -10.64
C ALA A 23 2.78 -9.77 -10.98
N ILE A 24 1.96 -9.13 -10.12
CA ILE A 24 1.53 -7.75 -10.29
C ILE A 24 2.66 -6.81 -9.90
N THR A 25 3.01 -5.87 -10.79
CA THR A 25 3.96 -4.80 -10.46
C THR A 25 3.26 -3.47 -10.30
N VAL A 26 3.66 -2.70 -9.28
CA VAL A 26 3.20 -1.33 -9.09
C VAL A 26 3.97 -0.41 -10.04
N ALA A 27 3.24 0.28 -10.92
CA ALA A 27 3.80 1.26 -11.85
C ALA A 27 4.06 2.59 -11.15
N TRP A 28 3.03 3.15 -10.51
CA TRP A 28 3.10 4.41 -9.76
C TRP A 28 1.84 4.61 -8.90
N PHE A 29 1.96 5.48 -7.90
CA PHE A 29 0.87 6.05 -7.12
C PHE A 29 0.88 7.58 -7.21
N ASN A 30 -0.29 8.19 -7.09
CA ASN A 30 -0.47 9.59 -6.74
C ASN A 30 -1.26 9.69 -5.41
N GLU A 31 -1.77 10.88 -5.07
CA GLU A 31 -2.46 11.13 -3.81
C GLU A 31 -3.62 10.14 -3.56
N GLU A 32 -4.38 9.80 -4.61
CA GLU A 32 -5.64 9.04 -4.50
C GLU A 32 -5.73 7.82 -5.44
N HIS A 33 -4.88 7.73 -6.45
CA HIS A 33 -4.90 6.71 -7.49
C HIS A 33 -3.56 5.97 -7.59
N GLY A 34 -3.62 4.74 -8.11
CA GLY A 34 -2.44 3.94 -8.44
C GLY A 34 -2.64 3.20 -9.75
N VAL A 35 -1.53 2.88 -10.40
CA VAL A 35 -1.50 2.05 -11.61
C VAL A 35 -0.70 0.79 -11.34
N LEU A 36 -1.30 -0.34 -11.68
CA LEU A 36 -0.72 -1.67 -11.60
C LEU A 36 -0.55 -2.23 -13.01
N HIS A 37 0.58 -2.88 -13.28
CA HIS A 37 0.73 -3.71 -14.47
C HIS A 37 0.29 -5.13 -14.15
N LEU A 38 -0.75 -5.58 -14.85
CA LEU A 38 -1.31 -6.93 -14.71
C LEU A 38 -0.80 -7.82 -15.85
N PRO A 39 0.06 -8.81 -15.56
CA PRO A 39 0.39 -9.84 -16.54
C PRO A 39 -0.85 -10.70 -16.86
N PRO A 40 -0.86 -11.44 -17.99
CA PRO A 40 -2.04 -12.18 -18.45
C PRO A 40 -2.73 -13.05 -17.39
N GLU A 41 -1.97 -13.70 -16.52
CA GLU A 41 -2.43 -14.55 -15.43
C GLU A 41 -3.15 -13.79 -14.29
N GLU A 42 -2.94 -12.48 -14.18
CA GLU A 42 -3.55 -11.61 -13.14
C GLU A 42 -4.72 -10.76 -13.68
N ARG A 43 -5.09 -10.92 -14.96
CA ARG A 43 -6.17 -10.11 -15.60
C ARG A 43 -7.59 -10.50 -15.16
N GLY A 44 -7.72 -11.35 -14.15
CA GLY A 44 -9.02 -11.75 -13.58
C GLY A 44 -9.65 -10.72 -12.65
N LEU A 45 -8.88 -9.73 -12.20
CA LEU A 45 -9.36 -8.65 -11.32
C LEU A 45 -10.46 -7.82 -11.96
N LYS A 46 -11.46 -7.46 -11.15
CA LYS A 46 -12.63 -6.67 -11.54
C LYS A 46 -12.74 -5.41 -10.72
N VAL A 47 -13.44 -4.43 -11.26
CA VAL A 47 -13.80 -3.21 -10.52
C VAL A 47 -14.61 -3.61 -9.28
N GLY A 48 -14.17 -3.15 -8.11
CA GLY A 48 -14.75 -3.47 -6.81
C GLY A 48 -13.96 -4.52 -6.02
N ASP A 49 -13.05 -5.25 -6.65
CA ASP A 49 -12.12 -6.14 -5.94
C ASP A 49 -11.21 -5.31 -5.04
N LYS A 50 -10.93 -5.85 -3.84
CA LYS A 50 -10.03 -5.23 -2.87
C LYS A 50 -8.67 -5.90 -2.93
N LEU A 51 -7.62 -5.09 -2.94
CA LEU A 51 -6.24 -5.54 -2.93
C LEU A 51 -5.55 -5.05 -1.66
N GLU A 52 -4.66 -5.88 -1.12
CA GLU A 52 -3.75 -5.52 -0.04
C GLU A 52 -2.41 -5.12 -0.63
N ILE A 53 -1.96 -3.90 -0.33
CA ILE A 53 -0.73 -3.33 -0.87
C ILE A 53 0.19 -2.98 0.29
N VAL A 54 1.41 -3.50 0.23
CA VAL A 54 2.47 -3.12 1.17
C VAL A 54 3.25 -1.93 0.59
N PRO A 55 3.25 -0.76 1.27
CA PRO A 55 4.03 0.40 0.84
C PRO A 55 5.52 0.14 1.02
N VAL A 56 6.36 0.82 0.22
CA VAL A 56 7.82 0.79 0.42
C VAL A 56 8.25 1.61 1.61
N HIS A 57 7.71 2.82 1.76
CA HIS A 57 8.02 3.72 2.86
C HIS A 57 6.80 3.94 3.74
N CYS A 58 6.77 3.29 4.90
CA CYS A 58 5.64 3.39 5.82
C CYS A 58 5.50 4.79 6.43
N CYS A 59 6.59 5.54 6.60
CA CYS A 59 6.54 6.81 7.34
C CYS A 59 5.65 7.84 6.65
N ALA A 60 5.67 7.90 5.30
CA ALA A 60 4.81 8.81 4.54
C ALA A 60 3.33 8.44 4.69
N VAL A 61 3.00 7.15 4.68
CA VAL A 61 1.63 6.65 4.87
C VAL A 61 1.13 6.98 6.28
N VAL A 62 1.91 6.60 7.30
CA VAL A 62 1.58 6.81 8.73
C VAL A 62 1.44 8.30 9.04
N ASN A 63 2.27 9.17 8.48
CA ASN A 63 2.19 10.61 8.76
C ASN A 63 0.98 11.32 8.14
N MET A 64 0.22 10.63 7.28
CA MET A 64 -0.88 11.24 6.52
C MET A 64 -2.27 10.74 6.94
N LEU A 65 -2.32 9.80 7.88
CA LEU A 65 -3.55 9.23 8.42
C LEU A 65 -3.69 9.60 9.89
N ASP A 66 -4.91 9.88 10.36
CA ASP A 66 -5.15 10.17 11.78
C ASP A 66 -5.20 8.90 12.64
N VAL A 67 -5.57 7.76 12.03
CA VAL A 67 -5.74 6.47 12.71
C VAL A 67 -5.18 5.33 11.86
N ILE A 68 -4.85 4.21 12.50
CA ILE A 68 -4.54 2.93 11.87
C ILE A 68 -5.48 1.86 12.41
N ASN A 69 -5.97 0.98 11.54
CA ASN A 69 -6.82 -0.15 11.94
C ASN A 69 -5.93 -1.33 12.35
N LEU A 70 -6.13 -1.85 13.56
CA LEU A 70 -5.51 -3.10 14.00
C LEU A 70 -6.36 -4.27 13.53
N ILE A 71 -5.78 -5.16 12.73
CA ILE A 71 -6.50 -6.26 12.07
C ILE A 71 -5.93 -7.61 12.54
N ASP A 72 -6.81 -8.57 12.78
CA ASP A 72 -6.49 -9.98 13.02
C ASP A 72 -7.43 -10.85 12.17
N GLY A 73 -6.84 -11.49 11.14
CA GLY A 73 -7.59 -12.09 10.04
C GLY A 73 -8.41 -11.04 9.29
N ASP A 74 -9.72 -11.28 9.14
CA ASP A 74 -10.64 -10.34 8.48
C ASP A 74 -11.35 -9.38 9.46
N GLN A 75 -10.94 -9.36 10.73
CA GLN A 75 -11.59 -8.57 11.77
C GLN A 75 -10.75 -7.36 12.18
N VAL A 76 -11.37 -6.18 12.15
CA VAL A 76 -10.83 -4.99 12.80
C VAL A 76 -11.01 -5.14 14.31
N LYS A 77 -9.92 -5.27 15.05
CA LYS A 77 -9.91 -5.42 16.51
C LYS A 77 -9.93 -4.07 17.22
N ASP A 78 -9.29 -3.06 16.63
CA ASP A 78 -9.22 -1.71 17.20
C ASP A 78 -8.88 -0.67 16.13
N VAL A 79 -9.07 0.61 16.46
CA VAL A 79 -8.71 1.76 15.64
C VAL A 79 -7.82 2.69 16.49
N LEU A 80 -6.52 2.68 16.20
CA LEU A 80 -5.51 3.32 17.02
C LEU A 80 -5.17 4.71 16.47
N PRO A 81 -5.12 5.77 17.30
CA PRO A 81 -4.71 7.10 16.84
C PRO A 81 -3.21 7.16 16.55
N ILE A 82 -2.84 7.84 15.46
CA ILE A 82 -1.44 8.12 15.12
C ILE A 82 -0.99 9.38 15.86
N ALA A 83 -0.66 9.22 17.15
CA ALA A 83 -0.33 10.33 18.05
C ALA A 83 0.84 11.22 17.57
N GLY A 84 1.75 10.66 16.78
CA GLY A 84 2.91 11.35 16.22
C GLY A 84 2.66 12.10 14.91
N ARG A 85 1.45 12.07 14.34
CA ARG A 85 1.15 12.65 13.03
C ARG A 85 1.54 14.13 12.98
N GLY A 86 2.35 14.50 11.97
CA GLY A 86 2.78 15.88 11.73
C GLY A 86 3.72 16.46 12.80
N ARG A 87 4.25 15.65 13.73
CA ARG A 87 5.14 16.11 14.81
C ARG A 87 6.60 16.19 14.35
N VAL A 88 6.84 16.94 13.27
CA VAL A 88 8.19 17.27 12.78
C VAL A 88 8.68 18.53 13.51
N ARG A 89 9.97 18.61 13.88
CA ARG A 89 10.58 19.77 14.56
C ARG A 89 11.56 20.48 13.65
#